data_AF-A0AAD1K6L1-F1
#
_entry.id   AF-A0AAD1K6L1-F1
#
_cell.length_a   1.000
_cell.length_b   1.000
_cell.length_c   1.000
_cell.angle_alpha   90.00
_cell.angle_beta   90.00
_cell.angle_gamma   90.00
#
_symmetry.space_group_name_H-M   'P 1'
#
loop_
_entity.id
_entity.type
_entity.pdbx_description
1 polymer ?
#
loop_
_entity_poly.entity_id
_entity_poly.type
_entity_poly.pdbx_seq_one_letter_code
_entity_poly.pdbx_strand_id
1 'polypeptide(L)'
;MQRSIWLVPLVAGLSACGGSDSNEPNNPDPQPPVSTLAKTIQGTLQKVDTDKLWVNGVEIPAAQASVEINETKASVAELKPGMQLNIKTDGSSATSVDYDPVLVSPVSAIDGEQAVVAGYRVTGLDISKIKAGDIVEISGYNLSDNQFKATYFAIDNDRQEMEVEGRVSKLDTHLKQFYIGSMQVDYGANAVQVEGTLANGSWVEVEGQYQGEVLLASEVEVERAPDLDNGTEVELEGQVTWVNELQTRFTLNQKWQVTLDGKTLFEDGTVADLKPGALVDVEGLWQDDTQELKATEIEFEKQSQPPVIAGLAFEVEGKAVYEAGVFSINGIVLTLTPQTRFEDGLNQASLNGTWVQVEGSEQNGQFLVMEIEPEVQEADIELKGLVNDDGQGASLWGYKASDDSLKPHIGKRVDLECRFSGELLSQCRLDD
;
A
#
# COMPACT_ATOMS: atom_id res chain seq x y z
N MET A 1 -68.06 -14.82 -25.97
CA MET A 1 -68.47 -13.70 -25.09
C MET A 1 -67.26 -13.37 -24.24
N GLN A 2 -66.63 -12.19 -24.18
CA GLN A 2 -66.89 -10.84 -24.68
C GLN A 2 -65.57 -10.06 -24.42
N ARG A 3 -64.70 -9.90 -25.43
CA ARG A 3 -64.19 -8.65 -26.03
C ARG A 3 -63.79 -7.46 -25.12
N SER A 4 -62.47 -7.17 -25.20
CA SER A 4 -61.83 -5.88 -25.57
C SER A 4 -61.71 -4.74 -24.53
N ILE A 5 -60.53 -4.11 -24.41
CA ILE A 5 -60.04 -2.86 -25.10
C ILE A 5 -58.76 -2.34 -24.40
N TRP A 6 -57.74 -2.00 -25.19
CA TRP A 6 -56.53 -1.24 -24.84
C TRP A 6 -56.79 0.27 -24.84
N LEU A 7 -56.09 1.05 -24.00
CA LEU A 7 -55.92 2.51 -24.19
C LEU A 7 -54.64 3.02 -23.50
N VAL A 8 -53.78 3.63 -24.31
CA VAL A 8 -52.56 4.39 -24.00
C VAL A 8 -52.94 5.85 -23.74
N PRO A 9 -52.31 6.60 -22.82
CA PRO A 9 -52.36 8.05 -22.83
C PRO A 9 -51.14 8.64 -23.55
N LEU A 10 -51.43 9.40 -24.61
CA LEU A 10 -50.61 10.45 -25.22
C LEU A 10 -51.19 11.80 -24.75
N VAL A 11 -50.38 12.87 -24.73
CA VAL A 11 -50.70 14.34 -24.66
C VAL A 11 -49.81 15.01 -23.60
N ALA A 12 -49.25 16.22 -23.74
CA ALA A 12 -48.87 17.11 -24.84
C ALA A 12 -48.10 18.28 -24.17
N GLY A 13 -47.23 18.95 -24.94
CA GLY A 13 -46.36 20.02 -24.45
C GLY A 13 -47.07 21.31 -24.00
N LEU A 14 -46.32 22.10 -23.21
CA LEU A 14 -46.56 23.51 -22.97
C LEU A 14 -45.34 24.29 -23.44
N SER A 15 -45.51 24.99 -24.55
CA SER A 15 -44.68 26.11 -24.97
C SER A 15 -45.03 27.33 -24.10
N ALA A 16 -44.10 27.79 -23.27
CA ALA A 16 -44.13 29.13 -22.70
C ALA A 16 -43.12 30.00 -23.44
N CYS A 17 -43.64 31.00 -24.14
CA CYS A 17 -42.91 32.09 -24.74
C CYS A 17 -42.77 33.19 -23.66
N GLY A 18 -41.55 33.63 -23.39
CA GLY A 18 -41.26 34.74 -22.48
C GLY A 18 -39.85 35.24 -22.77
N GLY A 19 -39.73 36.29 -23.58
CA GLY A 19 -38.45 36.88 -23.99
C GLY A 19 -37.98 38.02 -23.09
N SER A 20 -36.69 38.33 -23.21
CA SER A 20 -36.11 39.66 -23.50
C SER A 20 -34.82 39.95 -22.72
N ASP A 21 -33.72 39.96 -23.46
CA ASP A 21 -32.49 40.79 -23.36
C ASP A 21 -31.85 41.10 -21.99
N SER A 22 -30.65 40.55 -21.76
CA SER A 22 -29.47 41.34 -21.37
C SER A 22 -28.18 40.53 -21.62
N ASN A 23 -27.13 41.24 -22.06
CA ASN A 23 -25.81 40.72 -22.44
C ASN A 23 -25.16 39.84 -21.36
N GLU A 24 -24.99 38.55 -21.64
CA GLU A 24 -24.07 37.66 -20.93
C GLU A 24 -22.92 37.29 -21.88
N PRO A 25 -21.65 37.30 -21.43
CA PRO A 25 -20.54 36.82 -22.24
C PRO A 25 -20.73 35.32 -22.49
N ASN A 26 -20.59 34.89 -23.75
CA ASN A 26 -20.58 33.48 -24.16
C ASN A 26 -19.63 32.68 -23.26
N ASN A 27 -20.18 32.02 -22.25
CA ASN A 27 -19.53 30.88 -21.65
C ASN A 27 -19.83 29.72 -22.60
N PRO A 28 -18.84 29.15 -23.31
CA PRO A 28 -19.09 27.91 -24.03
C PRO A 28 -19.68 26.90 -23.04
N ASP A 29 -20.73 26.18 -23.44
CA ASP A 29 -21.19 25.00 -22.71
C ASP A 29 -19.96 24.21 -22.28
N PRO A 30 -19.84 23.76 -21.01
CA PRO A 30 -18.76 22.87 -20.63
C PRO A 30 -18.85 21.66 -21.56
N GLN A 31 -17.88 21.54 -22.47
CA GLN A 31 -17.72 20.31 -23.22
C GLN A 31 -17.61 19.19 -22.19
N PRO A 32 -18.30 18.05 -22.37
CA PRO A 32 -18.04 16.90 -21.51
C PRO A 32 -16.51 16.68 -21.54
N PRO A 33 -15.86 16.51 -20.37
CA PRO A 33 -14.44 16.28 -20.35
C PRO A 33 -14.13 15.15 -21.32
N VAL A 34 -13.21 15.39 -22.23
CA VAL A 34 -12.60 14.29 -22.98
C VAL A 34 -11.97 13.46 -21.87
N SER A 35 -12.49 12.26 -21.62
CA SER A 35 -11.89 11.33 -20.67
C SER A 35 -10.46 11.11 -21.14
N THR A 36 -9.52 11.68 -20.42
CA THR A 36 -8.08 11.53 -20.65
C THR A 36 -7.60 10.46 -19.71
N LEU A 37 -6.89 9.48 -20.23
CA LEU A 37 -6.22 8.48 -19.40
C LEU A 37 -5.17 9.16 -18.53
N ALA A 38 -5.00 8.68 -17.28
CA ALA A 38 -3.87 9.09 -16.46
C ALA A 38 -2.54 8.85 -17.19
N LYS A 39 -1.54 9.71 -16.94
CA LYS A 39 -0.26 9.63 -17.65
C LYS A 39 0.51 8.35 -17.29
N THR A 40 0.31 7.87 -16.06
CA THR A 40 0.80 6.58 -15.59
C THR A 40 -0.35 5.82 -14.95
N ILE A 41 -0.51 4.56 -15.32
CA ILE A 41 -1.51 3.65 -14.76
C ILE A 41 -0.75 2.41 -14.26
N GLN A 42 -0.92 2.06 -12.99
CA GLN A 42 -0.46 0.80 -12.44
C GLN A 42 -1.65 -0.01 -11.94
N GLY A 43 -1.82 -1.22 -12.46
CA GLY A 43 -2.92 -2.06 -12.03
C GLY A 43 -3.02 -3.41 -12.73
N THR A 44 -4.01 -4.19 -12.31
CA THR A 44 -4.20 -5.57 -12.77
C THR A 44 -4.92 -5.59 -14.10
N LEU A 45 -4.33 -6.30 -15.07
CA LEU A 45 -4.96 -6.57 -16.35
C LEU A 45 -6.21 -7.44 -16.16
N GLN A 46 -7.39 -6.85 -16.32
CA GLN A 46 -8.66 -7.56 -16.23
C GLN A 46 -8.93 -8.34 -17.51
N LYS A 47 -8.61 -7.74 -18.66
CA LYS A 47 -8.86 -8.32 -19.98
C LYS A 47 -7.91 -7.74 -21.02
N VAL A 48 -7.55 -8.56 -22.00
CA VAL A 48 -6.80 -8.15 -23.19
C VAL A 48 -7.54 -8.56 -24.46
N ASP A 49 -7.51 -7.70 -25.45
CA ASP A 49 -7.89 -7.97 -26.84
C ASP A 49 -6.70 -7.63 -27.76
N THR A 50 -6.89 -7.71 -29.08
CA THR A 50 -5.83 -7.57 -30.09
C THR A 50 -5.02 -6.28 -29.94
N ASP A 51 -5.69 -5.16 -29.60
CA ASP A 51 -5.11 -3.83 -29.55
C ASP A 51 -5.60 -2.98 -28.36
N LYS A 52 -6.21 -3.62 -27.36
CA LYS A 52 -6.82 -2.97 -26.20
C LYS A 52 -6.58 -3.74 -24.91
N LEU A 53 -6.41 -3.00 -23.83
CA LEU A 53 -6.29 -3.48 -22.46
C LEU A 53 -7.47 -2.95 -21.63
N TRP A 54 -7.86 -3.71 -20.62
CA TRP A 54 -8.75 -3.24 -19.56
C TRP A 54 -8.00 -3.40 -18.24
N VAL A 55 -7.69 -2.29 -17.61
CA VAL A 55 -6.98 -2.16 -16.32
C VAL A 55 -7.81 -1.18 -15.50
N ASN A 56 -8.08 -1.50 -14.24
CA ASN A 56 -8.85 -0.64 -13.31
C ASN A 56 -10.20 -0.17 -13.88
N GLY A 57 -10.91 -1.07 -14.57
CA GLY A 57 -12.19 -0.73 -15.22
C GLY A 57 -12.08 0.14 -16.49
N VAL A 58 -10.90 0.69 -16.80
CA VAL A 58 -10.67 1.59 -17.93
C VAL A 58 -10.23 0.84 -19.19
N GLU A 59 -10.84 1.15 -20.34
CA GLU A 59 -10.40 0.65 -21.65
C GLU A 59 -9.24 1.50 -22.20
N ILE A 60 -8.08 0.88 -22.39
CA ILE A 60 -6.84 1.52 -22.83
C ILE A 60 -6.47 1.01 -24.24
N PRO A 61 -6.53 1.86 -25.28
CA PRO A 61 -5.98 1.53 -26.59
C PRO A 61 -4.46 1.32 -26.51
N ALA A 62 -3.95 0.19 -27.01
CA ALA A 62 -2.55 -0.21 -26.92
C ALA A 62 -1.94 -0.63 -28.27
N ALA A 63 -2.62 -0.35 -29.39
CA ALA A 63 -2.20 -0.75 -30.73
C ALA A 63 -0.77 -0.34 -31.12
N GLN A 64 -0.26 0.76 -30.54
CA GLN A 64 1.05 1.35 -30.84
C GLN A 64 2.02 1.31 -29.65
N ALA A 65 1.62 0.68 -28.54
CA ALA A 65 2.47 0.64 -27.34
C ALA A 65 3.71 -0.23 -27.60
N SER A 66 4.86 0.18 -27.05
CA SER A 66 5.95 -0.76 -26.80
C SER A 66 5.54 -1.65 -25.62
N VAL A 67 5.63 -2.97 -25.80
CA VAL A 67 5.29 -3.92 -24.74
C VAL A 67 6.55 -4.67 -24.33
N GLU A 68 6.80 -4.76 -23.02
CA GLU A 68 7.89 -5.54 -22.44
C GLU A 68 7.33 -6.48 -21.36
N ILE A 69 7.82 -7.72 -21.36
CA ILE A 69 7.50 -8.78 -20.38
C ILE A 69 8.85 -9.30 -19.90
N ASN A 70 9.14 -9.15 -18.60
CA ASN A 70 10.43 -9.52 -17.99
C ASN A 70 11.58 -8.87 -18.79
N GLU A 71 11.51 -7.54 -18.96
CA GLU A 71 12.43 -6.69 -19.75
C GLU A 71 12.61 -7.08 -21.23
N THR A 72 11.82 -8.03 -21.72
CA THR A 72 11.93 -8.56 -23.08
C THR A 72 10.80 -8.02 -23.93
N LYS A 73 11.14 -7.44 -25.08
CA LYS A 73 10.16 -6.95 -26.05
C LYS A 73 9.15 -8.04 -26.42
N ALA A 74 7.89 -7.72 -26.22
CA ALA A 74 6.74 -8.58 -26.44
C ALA A 74 5.65 -7.88 -27.27
N SER A 75 4.49 -8.51 -27.36
CA SER A 75 3.28 -7.98 -27.97
C SER A 75 2.10 -7.97 -27.00
N VAL A 76 1.10 -7.13 -27.26
CA VAL A 76 -0.13 -7.04 -26.46
C VAL A 76 -0.79 -8.42 -26.26
N ALA A 77 -0.77 -9.28 -27.28
CA ALA A 77 -1.38 -10.61 -27.22
C ALA A 77 -0.69 -11.59 -26.23
N GLU A 78 0.54 -11.29 -25.82
CA GLU A 78 1.30 -12.10 -24.88
C GLU A 78 0.92 -11.82 -23.43
N LEU A 79 0.39 -10.63 -23.13
CA LEU A 79 -0.14 -10.29 -21.81
C LEU A 79 -1.29 -11.22 -21.41
N LYS A 80 -1.47 -11.40 -20.10
CA LYS A 80 -2.45 -12.34 -19.53
C LYS A 80 -3.26 -11.67 -18.43
N PRO A 81 -4.58 -11.91 -18.37
CA PRO A 81 -5.38 -11.42 -17.26
C PRO A 81 -4.78 -11.81 -15.91
N GLY A 82 -4.79 -10.86 -14.97
CA GLY A 82 -4.17 -10.96 -13.65
C GLY A 82 -2.77 -10.35 -13.56
N MET A 83 -2.07 -10.14 -14.68
CA MET A 83 -0.75 -9.48 -14.68
C MET A 83 -0.90 -8.04 -14.16
N GLN A 84 -0.02 -7.62 -13.24
CA GLN A 84 0.06 -6.21 -12.85
C GLN A 84 0.93 -5.47 -13.84
N LEU A 85 0.40 -4.44 -14.47
CA LEU A 85 1.05 -3.71 -15.54
C LEU A 85 1.42 -2.32 -15.05
N ASN A 86 2.57 -1.84 -15.51
CA ASN A 86 2.94 -0.43 -15.49
C ASN A 86 2.71 0.12 -16.90
N ILE A 87 1.81 1.10 -17.04
CA ILE A 87 1.39 1.64 -18.33
C ILE A 87 1.66 3.14 -18.37
N LYS A 88 2.37 3.60 -19.40
CA LYS A 88 2.53 5.03 -19.70
C LYS A 88 1.62 5.43 -20.84
N THR A 89 0.90 6.54 -20.72
CA THR A 89 -0.06 6.99 -21.75
C THR A 89 0.29 8.38 -22.31
N ASP A 90 -0.26 8.69 -23.49
CA ASP A 90 -0.28 10.04 -24.05
C ASP A 90 -1.56 10.81 -23.70
N GLY A 91 -2.34 10.31 -22.73
CA GLY A 91 -3.67 10.80 -22.36
C GLY A 91 -4.81 10.22 -23.22
N SER A 92 -4.52 9.43 -24.25
CA SER A 92 -5.54 8.78 -25.09
C SER A 92 -5.26 7.30 -25.37
N SER A 93 -3.99 6.90 -25.36
CA SER A 93 -3.54 5.54 -25.62
C SER A 93 -2.26 5.21 -24.87
N ALA A 94 -2.03 3.92 -24.64
CA ALA A 94 -0.77 3.44 -24.09
C ALA A 94 0.38 3.66 -25.08
N THR A 95 1.49 4.13 -24.54
CA THR A 95 2.77 4.34 -25.24
C THR A 95 3.81 3.30 -24.83
N SER A 96 3.85 2.90 -23.55
CA SER A 96 4.47 1.64 -23.11
C SER A 96 3.56 0.86 -22.17
N VAL A 97 3.75 -0.46 -22.17
CA VAL A 97 3.09 -1.41 -21.29
C VAL A 97 4.17 -2.39 -20.82
N ASP A 98 4.48 -2.33 -19.54
CA ASP A 98 5.59 -3.06 -18.95
C ASP A 98 5.02 -4.03 -17.91
N TYR A 99 5.42 -5.30 -18.00
CA TYR A 99 5.07 -6.34 -17.06
C TYR A 99 6.32 -6.91 -16.42
N ASP A 100 6.34 -6.91 -15.10
CA ASP A 100 7.38 -7.53 -14.28
C ASP A 100 6.76 -8.25 -13.07
N PRO A 101 7.18 -9.49 -12.75
CA PRO A 101 6.63 -10.25 -11.65
C PRO A 101 7.32 -9.90 -10.32
N VAL A 102 6.55 -9.33 -9.38
CA VAL A 102 6.98 -9.03 -7.99
C VAL A 102 7.73 -10.19 -7.29
N LEU A 103 7.42 -11.45 -7.62
CA LEU A 103 8.10 -12.63 -7.06
C LEU A 103 8.40 -13.68 -8.14
N VAL A 104 9.66 -14.07 -8.26
CA VAL A 104 10.14 -15.24 -8.99
C VAL A 104 10.95 -16.13 -8.05
N SER A 105 10.35 -17.18 -7.52
CA SER A 105 10.98 -18.01 -6.48
C SER A 105 10.38 -19.42 -6.40
N PRO A 106 11.13 -20.44 -5.96
CA PRO A 106 10.61 -21.78 -5.74
C PRO A 106 9.54 -21.82 -4.65
N VAL A 107 8.54 -22.65 -4.87
CA VAL A 107 7.52 -23.00 -3.88
C VAL A 107 8.14 -23.91 -2.83
N SER A 108 8.34 -23.38 -1.63
CA SER A 108 8.93 -24.14 -0.51
C SER A 108 7.94 -25.12 0.12
N ALA A 109 6.65 -24.75 0.19
CA ALA A 109 5.61 -25.57 0.76
C ALA A 109 4.23 -25.23 0.19
N ILE A 110 3.29 -26.16 0.33
CA ILE A 110 1.86 -25.94 0.09
C ILE A 110 1.12 -26.25 1.38
N ASP A 111 0.29 -25.31 1.82
CA ASP A 111 -0.46 -25.36 3.07
C ASP A 111 -1.94 -25.04 2.78
N GLY A 112 -2.73 -26.09 2.53
CA GLY A 112 -4.13 -25.95 2.13
C GLY A 112 -4.28 -25.23 0.78
N GLU A 113 -4.92 -24.06 0.80
CA GLU A 113 -5.15 -23.21 -0.38
C GLU A 113 -4.06 -22.13 -0.56
N GLN A 114 -2.96 -22.23 0.19
CA GLN A 114 -1.83 -21.30 0.14
C GLN A 114 -0.54 -21.99 -0.31
N ALA A 115 0.31 -21.25 -1.02
CA ALA A 115 1.70 -21.64 -1.26
C ALA A 115 2.63 -20.79 -0.39
N VAL A 116 3.80 -21.34 -0.05
CA VAL A 116 4.87 -20.58 0.59
C VAL A 116 5.98 -20.31 -0.42
N VAL A 117 6.16 -19.05 -0.81
CA VAL A 117 7.10 -18.60 -1.85
C VAL A 117 7.90 -17.42 -1.30
N ALA A 118 9.24 -17.47 -1.35
CA ALA A 118 10.12 -16.46 -0.75
C ALA A 118 9.76 -16.06 0.71
N GLY A 119 9.22 -17.00 1.50
CA GLY A 119 8.79 -16.73 2.88
C GLY A 119 7.40 -16.08 3.03
N TYR A 120 6.72 -15.75 1.93
CA TYR A 120 5.34 -15.28 1.91
C TYR A 120 4.34 -16.43 1.87
N ARG A 121 3.24 -16.30 2.61
CA ARG A 121 2.02 -17.08 2.42
C ARG A 121 1.22 -16.45 1.29
N VAL A 122 1.25 -17.09 0.13
CA VAL A 122 0.60 -16.61 -1.08
C VAL A 122 -0.80 -17.20 -1.21
N THR A 123 -1.80 -16.33 -1.32
CA THR A 123 -3.19 -16.67 -1.64
C THR A 123 -3.54 -16.26 -3.08
N GLY A 124 -4.66 -16.73 -3.62
CA GLY A 124 -5.11 -16.37 -4.98
C GLY A 124 -4.52 -17.22 -6.11
N LEU A 125 -3.65 -18.17 -5.76
CA LEU A 125 -3.09 -19.15 -6.71
C LEU A 125 -4.05 -20.32 -6.93
N ASP A 126 -3.99 -20.91 -8.13
CA ASP A 126 -4.59 -22.23 -8.39
C ASP A 126 -3.60 -23.31 -7.95
N ILE A 127 -3.65 -23.65 -6.65
CA ILE A 127 -2.76 -24.62 -6.01
C ILE A 127 -2.80 -26.00 -6.67
N SER A 128 -3.88 -26.34 -7.39
CA SER A 128 -3.96 -27.63 -8.10
C SER A 128 -2.94 -27.77 -9.25
N LYS A 129 -2.37 -26.64 -9.72
CA LYS A 129 -1.37 -26.59 -10.79
C LYS A 129 0.07 -26.51 -10.29
N ILE A 130 0.27 -26.22 -9.01
CA ILE A 130 1.57 -25.92 -8.41
C ILE A 130 1.97 -27.07 -7.49
N LYS A 131 3.27 -27.40 -7.42
CA LYS A 131 3.84 -28.28 -6.40
C LYS A 131 5.08 -27.65 -5.76
N ALA A 132 5.43 -28.15 -4.58
CA ALA A 132 6.69 -27.79 -3.96
C ALA A 132 7.87 -28.06 -4.91
N GLY A 133 8.79 -27.11 -4.98
CA GLY A 133 9.93 -27.08 -5.89
C GLY A 133 9.65 -26.49 -7.28
N ASP A 134 8.38 -26.21 -7.64
CA ASP A 134 8.13 -25.41 -8.84
C ASP A 134 8.64 -23.98 -8.63
N ILE A 135 9.34 -23.43 -9.61
CA ILE A 135 9.67 -22.01 -9.65
C ILE A 135 8.47 -21.30 -10.28
N VAL A 136 7.94 -20.32 -9.56
CA VAL A 136 6.75 -19.58 -9.97
C VAL A 136 7.08 -18.10 -10.12
N GLU A 137 6.60 -17.52 -11.21
CA GLU A 137 6.50 -16.07 -11.39
C GLU A 137 5.13 -15.64 -10.90
N ILE A 138 5.05 -14.65 -10.02
CA ILE A 138 3.83 -14.20 -9.37
C ILE A 138 3.73 -12.68 -9.47
N SER A 139 2.55 -12.21 -9.87
CA SER A 139 2.13 -10.82 -9.71
C SER A 139 1.01 -10.72 -8.72
N GLY A 140 0.91 -9.59 -8.05
CA GLY A 140 -0.13 -9.34 -7.05
C GLY A 140 0.32 -8.35 -5.99
N TYR A 141 -0.43 -8.30 -4.91
CA TYR A 141 -0.23 -7.30 -3.86
C TYR A 141 0.51 -7.89 -2.67
N ASN A 142 1.57 -7.22 -2.26
CA ASN A 142 2.22 -7.48 -1.00
C ASN A 142 1.39 -6.86 0.13
N LEU A 143 0.90 -7.68 1.07
CA LEU A 143 -0.08 -7.24 2.07
C LEU A 143 0.56 -6.95 3.44
N SER A 144 1.61 -7.69 3.78
CA SER A 144 2.39 -7.57 5.02
C SER A 144 3.75 -8.25 4.84
N ASP A 145 4.55 -8.41 5.90
CA ASP A 145 5.83 -9.11 5.86
C ASP A 145 5.73 -10.59 5.45
N ASN A 146 4.56 -11.22 5.56
CA ASN A 146 4.41 -12.65 5.31
C ASN A 146 3.14 -13.03 4.54
N GLN A 147 2.37 -12.05 4.04
CA GLN A 147 1.16 -12.32 3.25
C GLN A 147 1.25 -11.64 1.89
N PHE A 148 0.92 -12.43 0.86
CA PHE A 148 0.85 -11.96 -0.51
C PHE A 148 -0.45 -12.43 -1.15
N LYS A 149 -1.09 -11.55 -1.94
CA LYS A 149 -2.28 -11.88 -2.72
C LYS A 149 -1.94 -11.89 -4.20
N ALA A 150 -1.81 -13.08 -4.77
CA ALA A 150 -1.56 -13.23 -6.20
C ALA A 150 -2.79 -12.85 -7.01
N THR A 151 -2.55 -12.12 -8.10
CA THR A 151 -3.50 -11.82 -9.17
C THR A 151 -3.18 -12.65 -10.42
N TYR A 152 -1.92 -13.06 -10.58
CA TYR A 152 -1.44 -13.92 -11.66
C TYR A 152 -0.30 -14.81 -11.19
N PHE A 153 -0.14 -15.96 -11.85
CA PHE A 153 1.06 -16.77 -11.75
C PHE A 153 1.37 -17.54 -13.03
N ALA A 154 2.66 -17.80 -13.24
CA ALA A 154 3.19 -18.76 -14.20
C ALA A 154 4.18 -19.71 -13.51
N ILE A 155 4.40 -20.88 -14.10
CA ILE A 155 5.45 -21.82 -13.66
C ILE A 155 6.58 -21.72 -14.67
N ASP A 156 7.76 -21.31 -14.22
CA ASP A 156 8.99 -21.26 -15.02
C ASP A 156 10.13 -22.01 -14.33
N ASN A 157 10.08 -23.33 -14.42
CA ASN A 157 11.08 -24.21 -13.83
C ASN A 157 12.47 -24.14 -14.50
N ASP A 158 12.60 -23.41 -15.61
CA ASP A 158 13.88 -23.22 -16.30
C ASP A 158 14.58 -21.92 -15.87
N ARG A 159 13.89 -21.02 -15.14
CA ARG A 159 14.45 -19.78 -14.58
C ARG A 159 15.67 -20.09 -13.69
N GLN A 160 16.76 -19.37 -13.94
CA GLN A 160 18.03 -19.56 -13.22
C GLN A 160 18.27 -18.52 -12.11
N GLU A 161 17.67 -17.35 -12.25
CA GLU A 161 17.81 -16.21 -11.34
C GLU A 161 16.45 -15.91 -10.73
N MET A 162 16.44 -15.83 -9.41
CA MET A 162 15.27 -15.53 -8.61
C MET A 162 15.20 -14.04 -8.42
N GLU A 163 13.99 -13.53 -8.31
CA GLU A 163 13.69 -12.11 -8.23
C GLU A 163 12.67 -11.95 -7.11
N VAL A 164 12.93 -11.03 -6.18
CA VAL A 164 12.04 -10.77 -5.06
C VAL A 164 11.99 -9.28 -4.79
N GLU A 165 10.81 -8.72 -4.96
CA GLU A 165 10.51 -7.38 -4.50
C GLU A 165 9.96 -7.37 -3.06
N GLY A 166 10.38 -6.38 -2.28
CA GLY A 166 9.72 -6.10 -1.02
C GLY A 166 10.47 -5.13 -0.13
N ARG A 167 9.93 -4.96 1.08
CA ARG A 167 10.45 -4.01 2.06
C ARG A 167 11.63 -4.58 2.83
N VAL A 168 12.72 -3.82 2.88
CA VAL A 168 13.92 -4.12 3.68
C VAL A 168 13.61 -4.03 5.17
N SER A 169 14.01 -5.05 5.91
CA SER A 169 13.97 -5.10 7.38
C SER A 169 15.26 -5.68 7.95
N LYS A 170 15.55 -5.38 9.22
CA LYS A 170 16.73 -5.86 9.96
C LYS A 170 18.06 -5.72 9.19
N LEU A 171 18.24 -4.60 8.48
CA LEU A 171 19.48 -4.31 7.75
C LEU A 171 20.70 -4.27 8.70
N ASP A 172 21.65 -5.16 8.47
CA ASP A 172 22.97 -5.19 9.10
C ASP A 172 24.03 -4.85 8.04
N THR A 173 24.54 -3.63 8.09
CA THR A 173 25.54 -3.13 7.15
C THR A 173 26.95 -3.70 7.39
N HIS A 174 27.20 -4.31 8.55
CA HIS A 174 28.47 -4.95 8.87
C HIS A 174 28.51 -6.38 8.33
N LEU A 175 27.46 -7.16 8.58
CA LEU A 175 27.28 -8.49 8.03
C LEU A 175 26.86 -8.47 6.55
N LYS A 176 26.40 -7.32 6.06
CA LYS A 176 25.84 -7.12 4.72
C LYS A 176 24.67 -8.05 4.43
N GLN A 177 23.71 -8.01 5.34
CA GLN A 177 22.51 -8.85 5.27
C GLN A 177 21.27 -8.01 5.65
N PHE A 178 20.13 -8.37 5.08
CA PHE A 178 18.83 -7.85 5.48
C PHE A 178 17.74 -8.91 5.26
N TYR A 179 16.49 -8.56 5.53
CA TYR A 179 15.34 -9.43 5.32
C TYR A 179 14.29 -8.76 4.45
N ILE A 180 13.72 -9.52 3.52
CA ILE A 180 12.44 -9.21 2.86
C ILE A 180 11.44 -10.22 3.39
N GLY A 181 10.44 -9.74 4.13
CA GLY A 181 9.58 -10.64 4.89
C GLY A 181 10.40 -11.54 5.81
N SER A 182 10.22 -12.85 5.72
CA SER A 182 11.04 -13.81 6.49
C SER A 182 12.31 -14.27 5.77
N MET A 183 12.51 -13.90 4.51
CA MET A 183 13.65 -14.32 3.71
C MET A 183 14.88 -13.48 4.03
N GLN A 184 15.98 -14.14 4.38
CA GLN A 184 17.27 -13.49 4.55
C GLN A 184 17.93 -13.28 3.19
N VAL A 185 18.38 -12.05 2.95
CA VAL A 185 19.18 -11.65 1.78
C VAL A 185 20.60 -11.39 2.23
N ASP A 186 21.56 -12.02 1.56
CA ASP A 186 23.00 -11.75 1.71
C ASP A 186 23.50 -11.00 0.48
N TYR A 187 23.93 -9.75 0.70
CA TYR A 187 24.50 -8.87 -0.33
C TYR A 187 26.00 -8.64 -0.10
N GLY A 188 26.64 -9.58 0.61
CA GLY A 188 28.02 -9.48 1.08
C GLY A 188 29.08 -9.74 0.00
N ALA A 189 28.72 -10.41 -1.08
CA ALA A 189 29.65 -10.80 -2.14
C ALA A 189 30.26 -9.57 -2.84
N ASN A 190 31.52 -9.68 -3.26
CA ASN A 190 32.27 -8.54 -3.82
C ASN A 190 31.74 -8.03 -5.18
N ALA A 191 30.83 -8.76 -5.83
CA ALA A 191 30.30 -8.45 -7.16
C ALA A 191 28.82 -8.02 -7.14
N VAL A 192 28.19 -7.88 -5.97
CA VAL A 192 26.80 -7.43 -5.89
C VAL A 192 26.71 -5.97 -6.31
N GLN A 193 25.85 -5.69 -7.28
CA GLN A 193 25.47 -4.32 -7.64
C GLN A 193 24.39 -3.86 -6.65
N VAL A 194 24.65 -2.77 -5.93
CA VAL A 194 23.65 -2.16 -5.04
C VAL A 194 23.35 -0.78 -5.59
N GLU A 195 22.18 -0.64 -6.19
CA GLU A 195 21.71 0.61 -6.78
C GLU A 195 20.85 1.37 -5.76
N GLY A 196 21.25 2.60 -5.43
CA GLY A 196 20.58 3.39 -4.40
C GLY A 196 21.10 3.14 -2.98
N THR A 197 20.36 3.59 -1.97
CA THR A 197 20.78 3.52 -0.55
C THR A 197 19.83 2.63 0.24
N LEU A 198 20.36 1.49 0.72
CA LEU A 198 19.60 0.57 1.58
C LEU A 198 19.36 1.19 2.95
N ALA A 199 18.09 1.18 3.37
CA ALA A 199 17.65 1.50 4.71
C ALA A 199 16.50 0.56 5.10
N ASN A 200 16.26 0.38 6.39
CA ASN A 200 15.03 -0.29 6.81
C ASN A 200 13.82 0.50 6.30
N GLY A 201 12.84 -0.20 5.75
CA GLY A 201 11.67 0.40 5.12
C GLY A 201 11.84 0.74 3.64
N SER A 202 13.06 0.76 3.08
CA SER A 202 13.24 0.88 1.62
C SER A 202 12.52 -0.28 0.92
N TRP A 203 11.85 0.02 -0.19
CA TRP A 203 11.41 -1.01 -1.12
C TRP A 203 12.58 -1.36 -2.03
N VAL A 204 12.80 -2.65 -2.26
CA VAL A 204 13.89 -3.14 -3.11
C VAL A 204 13.40 -4.23 -4.03
N GLU A 205 14.06 -4.33 -5.18
CA GLU A 205 14.09 -5.53 -5.99
C GLU A 205 15.44 -6.23 -5.76
N VAL A 206 15.41 -7.55 -5.61
CA VAL A 206 16.61 -8.36 -5.40
C VAL A 206 16.61 -9.50 -6.37
N GLU A 207 17.64 -9.53 -7.23
CA GLU A 207 17.97 -10.68 -8.04
C GLU A 207 19.03 -11.55 -7.36
N GLY A 208 18.95 -12.86 -7.54
CA GLY A 208 19.98 -13.75 -7.03
C GLY A 208 19.67 -15.24 -7.10
N GLN A 209 20.40 -16.00 -6.29
CA GLN A 209 20.25 -17.46 -6.20
C GLN A 209 20.16 -17.93 -4.75
N TYR A 210 19.30 -18.92 -4.49
CA TYR A 210 19.21 -19.51 -3.16
C TYR A 210 20.41 -20.39 -2.82
N GLN A 211 20.93 -20.20 -1.61
CA GLN A 211 21.81 -21.14 -0.94
C GLN A 211 21.15 -21.58 0.37
N GLY A 212 20.40 -22.69 0.31
CA GLY A 212 19.53 -23.08 1.41
C GLY A 212 18.33 -22.14 1.50
N GLU A 213 18.14 -21.48 2.65
CA GLU A 213 17.05 -20.51 2.90
C GLU A 213 17.48 -19.05 2.70
N VAL A 214 18.75 -18.81 2.35
CA VAL A 214 19.30 -17.47 2.13
C VAL A 214 19.35 -17.17 0.64
N LEU A 215 18.85 -16.01 0.23
CA LEU A 215 19.03 -15.48 -1.12
C LEU A 215 20.39 -14.79 -1.19
N LEU A 216 21.30 -15.35 -1.99
CA LEU A 216 22.57 -14.69 -2.31
C LEU A 216 22.31 -13.73 -3.46
N ALA A 217 22.34 -12.43 -3.17
CA ALA A 217 22.05 -11.40 -4.15
C ALA A 217 23.16 -11.32 -5.21
N SER A 218 22.77 -11.21 -6.47
CA SER A 218 23.61 -10.73 -7.58
C SER A 218 23.42 -9.23 -7.78
N GLU A 219 22.19 -8.76 -7.57
CA GLU A 219 21.78 -7.36 -7.71
C GLU A 219 20.77 -6.99 -6.61
N VAL A 220 20.86 -5.74 -6.14
CA VAL A 220 19.89 -5.14 -5.22
C VAL A 220 19.60 -3.73 -5.71
N GLU A 221 18.41 -3.52 -6.26
CA GLU A 221 17.95 -2.20 -6.66
C GLU A 221 17.02 -1.62 -5.59
N VAL A 222 17.37 -0.45 -5.06
CA VAL A 222 16.46 0.34 -4.23
C VAL A 222 15.51 1.10 -5.13
N GLU A 223 14.30 0.56 -5.20
CA GLU A 223 13.17 1.12 -5.93
C GLU A 223 12.93 2.57 -5.54
N ARG A 224 12.97 3.44 -6.54
CA ARG A 224 12.76 4.89 -6.37
C ARG A 224 11.32 5.23 -6.66
N ALA A 225 10.88 6.35 -6.11
CA ALA A 225 9.63 6.92 -6.55
C ALA A 225 9.69 7.24 -8.06
N PRO A 226 8.55 7.14 -8.78
CA PRO A 226 8.47 7.46 -10.20
C PRO A 226 9.03 8.85 -10.47
N ASP A 227 9.84 8.98 -11.51
CA ASP A 227 10.35 10.27 -11.99
C ASP A 227 9.22 11.02 -12.73
N LEU A 228 8.31 11.58 -11.94
CA LEU A 228 7.12 12.30 -12.42
C LEU A 228 7.12 13.72 -11.90
N ASP A 229 6.83 14.67 -12.79
CA ASP A 229 6.65 16.07 -12.41
C ASP A 229 5.45 16.22 -11.45
N ASN A 230 5.55 17.16 -10.52
CA ASN A 230 4.45 17.53 -9.63
C ASN A 230 3.17 17.88 -10.42
N GLY A 231 2.03 17.33 -9.99
CA GLY A 231 0.73 17.49 -10.64
C GLY A 231 0.50 16.55 -11.82
N THR A 232 1.39 15.59 -12.07
CA THR A 232 1.14 14.51 -13.03
C THR A 232 0.00 13.62 -12.55
N GLU A 233 -0.99 13.37 -13.41
CA GLU A 233 -2.09 12.44 -13.14
C GLU A 233 -1.60 10.99 -13.17
N VAL A 234 -1.89 10.27 -12.09
CA VAL A 234 -1.49 8.89 -11.86
C VAL A 234 -2.70 8.11 -11.36
N GLU A 235 -2.81 6.88 -11.82
CA GLU A 235 -3.83 5.93 -11.40
C GLU A 235 -3.17 4.67 -10.85
N LEU A 236 -3.52 4.27 -9.62
CA LEU A 236 -2.94 3.12 -8.92
C LEU A 236 -4.05 2.19 -8.40
N GLU A 237 -4.01 0.93 -8.78
CA GLU A 237 -4.82 -0.13 -8.14
C GLU A 237 -4.03 -0.79 -7.02
N GLY A 238 -4.71 -1.10 -5.92
CA GLY A 238 -4.07 -1.91 -4.90
C GLY A 238 -4.85 -2.20 -3.64
N GLN A 239 -4.19 -2.95 -2.78
CA GLN A 239 -4.64 -3.28 -1.45
C GLN A 239 -4.16 -2.23 -0.45
N VAL A 240 -5.08 -1.66 0.31
CA VAL A 240 -4.76 -0.78 1.44
C VAL A 240 -4.07 -1.61 2.50
N THR A 241 -2.90 -1.20 2.95
CA THR A 241 -2.05 -1.96 3.90
C THR A 241 -1.85 -1.25 5.23
N TRP A 242 -2.09 0.06 5.25
CA TRP A 242 -2.08 0.90 6.45
C TRP A 242 -2.91 2.15 6.19
N VAL A 243 -3.55 2.70 7.21
CA VAL A 243 -4.33 3.96 7.19
C VAL A 243 -4.05 4.65 8.51
N ASN A 244 -3.85 5.97 8.50
CA ASN A 244 -3.72 6.74 9.73
C ASN A 244 -5.07 6.91 10.43
N GLU A 245 -5.06 7.24 11.72
CA GLU A 245 -6.27 7.30 12.54
C GLU A 245 -7.27 8.34 12.02
N LEU A 246 -6.76 9.48 11.53
CA LEU A 246 -7.58 10.54 10.91
C LEU A 246 -8.12 10.19 9.51
N GLN A 247 -7.72 9.06 8.94
CA GLN A 247 -8.05 8.62 7.57
C GLN A 247 -7.75 9.67 6.48
N THR A 248 -6.69 10.46 6.67
CA THR A 248 -6.18 11.45 5.71
C THR A 248 -4.98 10.95 4.92
N ARG A 249 -4.44 9.79 5.31
CA ARG A 249 -3.27 9.16 4.71
C ARG A 249 -3.40 7.64 4.76
N PHE A 250 -2.96 6.96 3.71
CA PHE A 250 -2.89 5.51 3.69
C PHE A 250 -1.73 5.00 2.84
N THR A 251 -1.39 3.73 3.01
CA THR A 251 -0.40 3.02 2.20
C THR A 251 -1.06 1.97 1.34
N LEU A 252 -0.80 2.03 0.04
CA LEU A 252 -1.25 1.05 -0.96
C LEU A 252 -0.10 0.09 -1.29
N ASN A 253 -0.39 -1.22 -1.33
CA ASN A 253 0.55 -2.28 -1.71
C ASN A 253 1.87 -2.31 -0.92
N GLN A 254 1.86 -1.83 0.33
CA GLN A 254 3.06 -1.55 1.14
C GLN A 254 4.10 -0.63 0.48
N LYS A 255 3.79 0.04 -0.63
CA LYS A 255 4.76 0.84 -1.40
C LYS A 255 4.32 2.30 -1.45
N TRP A 256 3.13 2.55 -1.96
CA TRP A 256 2.68 3.89 -2.30
C TRP A 256 2.03 4.60 -1.13
N GLN A 257 2.50 5.81 -0.81
CA GLN A 257 1.84 6.70 0.14
C GLN A 257 0.80 7.53 -0.59
N VAL A 258 -0.42 7.54 -0.06
CA VAL A 258 -1.54 8.30 -0.62
C VAL A 258 -2.07 9.25 0.44
N THR A 259 -2.31 10.50 0.05
CA THR A 259 -2.98 11.51 0.87
C THR A 259 -4.35 11.83 0.29
N LEU A 260 -5.30 12.16 1.16
CA LEU A 260 -6.66 12.55 0.77
C LEU A 260 -7.12 13.75 1.57
N ASP A 261 -8.01 14.55 0.99
CA ASP A 261 -8.60 15.71 1.64
C ASP A 261 -10.12 15.75 1.42
N GLY A 262 -10.80 16.78 1.95
CA GLY A 262 -12.26 16.91 1.84
C GLY A 262 -12.79 17.08 0.40
N LYS A 263 -11.94 17.08 -0.63
CA LYS A 263 -12.32 17.11 -2.05
C LYS A 263 -12.14 15.77 -2.74
N THR A 264 -11.49 14.79 -2.11
CA THR A 264 -11.35 13.45 -2.67
C THR A 264 -12.74 12.83 -2.83
N LEU A 265 -13.04 12.38 -4.05
CA LEU A 265 -14.28 11.71 -4.39
C LEU A 265 -14.18 10.22 -4.04
N PHE A 266 -15.32 9.61 -3.72
CA PHE A 266 -15.39 8.19 -3.42
C PHE A 266 -16.48 7.55 -4.28
N GLU A 267 -16.13 6.46 -4.93
CA GLU A 267 -17.06 5.61 -5.69
C GLU A 267 -17.16 4.22 -5.06
N ASP A 268 -18.36 3.64 -5.09
CA ASP A 268 -18.68 2.32 -4.52
C ASP A 268 -18.29 2.08 -3.04
N GLY A 269 -17.99 3.16 -2.30
CA GLY A 269 -17.72 3.15 -0.87
C GLY A 269 -17.59 4.56 -0.29
N THR A 270 -17.03 4.66 0.91
CA THR A 270 -16.79 5.92 1.64
C THR A 270 -15.44 5.88 2.35
N VAL A 271 -14.98 7.01 2.90
CA VAL A 271 -13.78 7.03 3.75
C VAL A 271 -13.84 6.02 4.90
N ALA A 272 -15.02 5.70 5.44
CA ALA A 272 -15.17 4.71 6.50
C ALA A 272 -14.85 3.27 6.05
N ASP A 273 -14.83 3.02 4.74
CA ASP A 273 -14.46 1.75 4.12
C ASP A 273 -12.95 1.68 3.82
N LEU A 274 -12.23 2.80 3.90
CA LEU A 274 -10.78 2.88 3.75
C LEU A 274 -10.09 2.26 4.98
N LYS A 275 -9.85 0.96 4.90
CA LYS A 275 -9.27 0.13 5.96
C LYS A 275 -8.26 -0.85 5.37
N PRO A 276 -7.27 -1.31 6.14
CA PRO A 276 -6.38 -2.37 5.69
C PRO A 276 -7.15 -3.59 5.16
N GLY A 277 -6.80 -4.02 3.95
CA GLY A 277 -7.45 -5.10 3.21
C GLY A 277 -8.48 -4.64 2.17
N ALA A 278 -8.84 -3.34 2.11
CA ALA A 278 -9.67 -2.83 1.02
C ALA A 278 -8.88 -2.84 -0.30
N LEU A 279 -9.49 -3.35 -1.38
CA LEU A 279 -9.00 -3.16 -2.75
C LEU A 279 -9.59 -1.86 -3.29
N VAL A 280 -8.73 -0.98 -3.80
CA VAL A 280 -9.13 0.32 -4.32
C VAL A 280 -8.37 0.65 -5.60
N ASP A 281 -9.04 1.40 -6.47
CA ASP A 281 -8.42 2.17 -7.54
C ASP A 281 -8.31 3.63 -7.09
N VAL A 282 -7.13 4.22 -7.23
CA VAL A 282 -6.81 5.57 -6.76
C VAL A 282 -6.35 6.41 -7.94
N GLU A 283 -7.19 7.35 -8.36
CA GLU A 283 -6.77 8.43 -9.25
C GLU A 283 -6.27 9.62 -8.42
N GLY A 284 -5.18 10.23 -8.85
CA GLY A 284 -4.64 11.37 -8.13
C GLY A 284 -3.54 12.12 -8.86
N LEU A 285 -3.04 13.15 -8.19
CA LEU A 285 -1.95 14.00 -8.66
C LEU A 285 -0.67 13.69 -7.88
N TRP A 286 0.38 13.31 -8.58
CA TRP A 286 1.68 13.05 -7.99
C TRP A 286 2.26 14.31 -7.33
N GLN A 287 2.77 14.19 -6.10
CA GLN A 287 3.48 15.23 -5.37
C GLN A 287 4.97 14.87 -5.28
N ASP A 288 5.79 15.42 -6.18
CA ASP A 288 7.22 15.08 -6.28
C ASP A 288 8.04 15.48 -5.03
N ASP A 289 7.64 16.56 -4.36
CA ASP A 289 8.30 17.05 -3.14
C ASP A 289 8.11 16.13 -1.93
N THR A 290 6.96 15.46 -1.85
CA THR A 290 6.65 14.50 -0.77
C THR A 290 6.72 13.04 -1.21
N GLN A 291 6.84 12.77 -2.51
CA GLN A 291 6.76 11.46 -3.14
C GLN A 291 5.47 10.70 -2.79
N GLU A 292 4.35 11.42 -2.76
CA GLU A 292 3.03 10.91 -2.41
C GLU A 292 2.04 11.13 -3.56
N LEU A 293 1.03 10.26 -3.65
CA LEU A 293 -0.11 10.49 -4.51
C LEU A 293 -1.18 11.29 -3.74
N LYS A 294 -1.57 12.46 -4.25
CA LYS A 294 -2.74 13.17 -3.71
C LYS A 294 -4.00 12.70 -4.43
N ALA A 295 -4.81 11.89 -3.75
CA ALA A 295 -6.00 11.29 -4.31
C ALA A 295 -7.06 12.35 -4.68
N THR A 296 -7.52 12.31 -5.92
CA THR A 296 -8.70 13.04 -6.40
C THR A 296 -9.94 12.16 -6.34
N GLU A 297 -9.78 10.86 -6.56
CA GLU A 297 -10.86 9.88 -6.52
C GLU A 297 -10.36 8.53 -6.01
N ILE A 298 -11.20 7.84 -5.24
CA ILE A 298 -10.96 6.49 -4.73
C ILE A 298 -12.19 5.64 -5.03
N GLU A 299 -12.06 4.68 -5.93
CA GLU A 299 -13.10 3.69 -6.23
C GLU A 299 -12.85 2.41 -5.42
N PHE A 300 -13.88 1.92 -4.71
CA PHE A 300 -13.79 0.69 -3.93
C PHE A 300 -14.20 -0.52 -4.76
N GLU A 301 -13.27 -1.45 -4.89
CA GLU A 301 -13.52 -2.69 -5.62
C GLU A 301 -14.27 -3.72 -4.77
N LYS A 302 -15.24 -4.40 -5.39
CA LYS A 302 -16.08 -5.36 -4.68
C LYS A 302 -15.31 -6.62 -4.33
N GLN A 303 -15.03 -6.82 -3.04
CA GLN A 303 -14.41 -8.03 -2.53
C GLN A 303 -15.38 -8.85 -1.66
N SER A 304 -15.56 -10.12 -1.99
CA SER A 304 -16.37 -11.04 -1.18
C SER A 304 -15.72 -11.35 0.17
N GLN A 305 -14.38 -11.36 0.21
CA GLN A 305 -13.56 -11.58 1.39
C GLN A 305 -12.27 -10.76 1.26
N PRO A 306 -12.25 -9.52 1.77
CA PRO A 306 -11.02 -8.73 1.91
C PRO A 306 -9.95 -9.53 2.67
N PRO A 307 -8.67 -9.49 2.26
CA PRO A 307 -7.61 -10.12 3.02
C PRO A 307 -7.53 -9.52 4.42
N VAL A 308 -7.35 -10.39 5.43
CA VAL A 308 -7.16 -9.94 6.81
C VAL A 308 -5.71 -9.52 6.97
N ILE A 309 -5.46 -8.22 6.80
CA ILE A 309 -4.19 -7.61 7.16
C ILE A 309 -4.23 -7.39 8.67
N ALA A 310 -3.57 -8.28 9.40
CA ALA A 310 -3.66 -8.32 10.86
C ALA A 310 -3.24 -6.98 11.49
N GLY A 311 -3.89 -6.63 12.62
CA GLY A 311 -3.79 -5.36 13.36
C GLY A 311 -2.41 -5.01 13.89
N LEU A 312 -1.49 -4.75 12.97
CA LEU A 312 -0.12 -4.35 13.21
C LEU A 312 0.02 -2.82 13.28
N ALA A 313 -1.06 -2.07 12.97
CA ALA A 313 -1.08 -0.64 13.19
C ALA A 313 -0.83 -0.33 14.67
N PHE A 314 -0.08 0.73 14.91
CA PHE A 314 0.14 1.25 16.24
C PHE A 314 0.07 2.77 16.24
N GLU A 315 -0.19 3.27 17.43
CA GLU A 315 -0.13 4.66 17.79
C GLU A 315 0.50 4.76 19.17
N VAL A 316 1.44 5.69 19.32
CA VAL A 316 2.07 5.98 20.59
C VAL A 316 2.35 7.46 20.74
N GLU A 317 1.86 8.02 21.84
CA GLU A 317 2.30 9.31 22.33
C GLU A 317 3.47 9.18 23.32
N GLY A 318 4.44 10.08 23.21
CA GLY A 318 5.49 10.14 24.19
C GLY A 318 6.62 11.12 23.90
N LYS A 319 7.50 11.24 24.88
CA LYS A 319 8.72 12.04 24.72
C LYS A 319 9.72 11.28 23.85
N ALA A 320 9.98 11.81 22.67
CA ALA A 320 10.95 11.25 21.74
C ALA A 320 12.38 11.34 22.29
N VAL A 321 13.12 10.24 22.14
CA VAL A 321 14.58 10.19 22.28
C VAL A 321 15.14 9.84 20.91
N TYR A 322 15.93 10.73 20.32
CA TYR A 322 16.60 10.52 19.04
C TYR A 322 18.11 10.76 19.19
N GLU A 323 18.87 9.67 19.31
CA GLU A 323 20.31 9.69 19.54
C GLU A 323 21.01 8.74 18.57
N ALA A 324 22.08 9.21 17.93
CA ALA A 324 22.88 8.43 16.98
C ALA A 324 22.06 7.71 15.89
N GLY A 325 20.96 8.32 15.44
CA GLY A 325 20.08 7.76 14.41
C GLY A 325 19.04 6.76 14.93
N VAL A 326 18.94 6.55 16.24
CA VAL A 326 17.97 5.66 16.87
C VAL A 326 16.86 6.49 17.51
N PHE A 327 15.64 6.33 17.00
CA PHE A 327 14.42 6.92 17.57
C PHE A 327 13.78 5.93 18.54
N SER A 328 13.38 6.41 19.72
CA SER A 328 12.66 5.62 20.70
C SER A 328 11.73 6.45 21.58
N ILE A 329 10.71 5.79 22.12
CA ILE A 329 9.86 6.29 23.21
C ILE A 329 9.90 5.24 24.31
N ASN A 330 10.19 5.65 25.56
CA ASN A 330 10.35 4.75 26.71
C ASN A 330 11.34 3.59 26.48
N GLY A 331 12.37 3.81 25.66
CA GLY A 331 13.36 2.79 25.28
C GLY A 331 12.87 1.76 24.26
N ILE A 332 11.63 1.87 23.76
CA ILE A 332 11.10 1.08 22.66
C ILE A 332 11.55 1.74 21.35
N VAL A 333 12.28 1.00 20.53
CA VAL A 333 12.83 1.52 19.27
C VAL A 333 11.73 1.62 18.22
N LEU A 334 11.60 2.80 17.63
CA LEU A 334 10.69 3.14 16.55
C LEU A 334 11.55 3.42 15.31
N THR A 335 11.35 2.65 14.26
CA THR A 335 12.21 2.66 13.07
C THR A 335 11.71 3.71 12.08
N LEU A 336 12.48 4.78 11.91
CA LEU A 336 12.29 5.72 10.82
C LEU A 336 12.63 5.05 9.49
N THR A 337 11.81 5.30 8.48
CA THR A 337 11.94 4.77 7.11
C THR A 337 12.02 5.94 6.12
N PRO A 338 12.40 5.69 4.85
CA PRO A 338 12.29 6.71 3.81
C PRO A 338 10.86 7.26 3.61
N GLN A 339 9.84 6.48 3.98
CA GLN A 339 8.43 6.88 3.90
C GLN A 339 7.91 7.55 5.17
N THR A 340 8.73 7.67 6.24
CA THR A 340 8.26 8.32 7.47
C THR A 340 7.97 9.78 7.21
N ARG A 341 6.72 10.16 7.44
CA ARG A 341 6.26 11.52 7.34
C ARG A 341 6.44 12.27 8.66
N PHE A 342 7.01 13.45 8.58
CA PHE A 342 7.04 14.41 9.68
C PHE A 342 6.07 15.55 9.37
N GLU A 343 5.13 15.80 10.28
CA GLU A 343 4.14 16.86 10.14
C GLU A 343 4.44 18.07 11.04
N ASP A 344 3.73 19.17 10.79
CA ASP A 344 3.74 20.40 11.61
C ASP A 344 5.13 20.99 11.90
N GLY A 345 6.03 20.86 10.91
CA GLY A 345 7.39 21.42 10.96
C GLY A 345 8.35 20.63 11.83
N LEU A 346 7.93 19.48 12.38
CA LEU A 346 8.82 18.50 12.98
C LEU A 346 9.81 17.98 11.92
N ASN A 347 11.00 17.62 12.37
CA ASN A 347 12.00 16.95 11.55
C ASN A 347 13.01 16.25 12.45
N GLN A 348 13.92 15.45 11.89
CA GLN A 348 14.91 14.72 12.68
C GLN A 348 15.77 15.59 13.61
N ALA A 349 16.03 16.86 13.26
CA ALA A 349 16.83 17.76 14.10
C ALA A 349 16.03 18.32 15.29
N SER A 350 14.70 18.41 15.19
CA SER A 350 13.80 18.85 16.26
C SER A 350 13.11 17.69 17.00
N LEU A 351 13.29 16.44 16.56
CA LEU A 351 12.65 15.27 17.17
C LEU A 351 13.08 15.02 18.62
N ASN A 352 14.38 15.09 18.91
CA ASN A 352 14.89 14.70 20.23
C ASN A 352 14.36 15.62 21.35
N GLY A 353 13.69 15.02 22.33
CA GLY A 353 13.12 15.69 23.49
C GLY A 353 11.73 16.31 23.28
N THR A 354 11.17 16.22 22.07
CA THR A 354 9.82 16.68 21.74
C THR A 354 8.78 15.64 22.14
N TRP A 355 7.63 16.07 22.65
CA TRP A 355 6.48 15.18 22.84
C TRP A 355 5.80 15.01 21.48
N VAL A 356 5.58 13.77 21.06
CA VAL A 356 5.09 13.44 19.73
C VAL A 356 4.02 12.37 19.81
N GLN A 357 3.09 12.42 18.86
CA GLN A 357 2.26 11.28 18.45
C GLN A 357 2.95 10.59 17.28
N VAL A 358 2.98 9.26 17.31
CA VAL A 358 3.64 8.43 16.30
C VAL A 358 2.69 7.36 15.86
N GLU A 359 2.40 7.32 14.57
CA GLU A 359 1.63 6.25 13.96
C GLU A 359 2.48 5.41 13.01
N GLY A 360 2.14 4.14 12.90
CA GLY A 360 2.79 3.27 11.95
C GLY A 360 2.31 1.83 11.99
N SER A 361 3.16 0.93 11.51
CA SER A 361 2.86 -0.51 11.50
C SER A 361 4.04 -1.33 12.03
N GLU A 362 3.72 -2.39 12.75
CA GLU A 362 4.71 -3.37 13.18
C GLU A 362 4.93 -4.42 12.10
N GLN A 363 6.17 -4.57 11.64
CA GLN A 363 6.55 -5.56 10.63
C GLN A 363 7.82 -6.29 11.07
N ASN A 364 7.84 -7.62 10.99
CA ASN A 364 8.98 -8.46 11.36
C ASN A 364 9.54 -8.20 12.79
N GLY A 365 8.68 -7.72 13.70
CA GLY A 365 9.05 -7.33 15.06
C GLY A 365 9.74 -5.95 15.17
N GLN A 366 9.66 -5.12 14.13
CA GLN A 366 10.07 -3.72 14.13
C GLN A 366 8.84 -2.82 14.04
N PHE A 367 8.80 -1.74 14.81
CA PHE A 367 7.79 -0.70 14.68
C PHE A 367 8.23 0.28 13.58
N LEU A 368 7.70 0.13 12.37
CA LEU A 368 7.98 1.03 11.26
C LEU A 368 7.09 2.26 11.37
N VAL A 369 7.73 3.42 11.42
CA VAL A 369 7.02 4.69 11.58
C VAL A 369 6.55 5.20 10.23
N MET A 370 5.27 5.51 10.13
CA MET A 370 4.66 6.06 8.91
C MET A 370 4.42 7.56 9.06
N GLU A 371 4.01 8.02 10.24
CA GLU A 371 3.68 9.41 10.51
C GLU A 371 4.14 9.81 11.93
N ILE A 372 4.66 11.03 12.07
CA ILE A 372 5.06 11.63 13.34
C ILE A 372 4.69 13.11 13.35
N GLU A 373 3.99 13.51 14.39
CA GLU A 373 3.64 14.92 14.62
C GLU A 373 3.94 15.35 16.06
N PRO A 374 4.25 16.64 16.29
CA PRO A 374 4.39 17.17 17.63
C PRO A 374 3.02 17.23 18.30
N GLU A 375 2.93 16.67 19.52
CA GLU A 375 1.68 16.66 20.29
C GLU A 375 1.86 17.43 21.61
N VAL A 376 0.79 18.02 22.13
CA VAL A 376 0.75 18.63 23.45
C VAL A 376 0.51 17.54 24.48
N GLN A 377 1.39 17.45 25.47
CA GLN A 377 1.18 16.53 26.58
C GLN A 377 -0.08 16.91 27.39
N GLU A 378 -1.13 16.10 27.26
CA GLU A 378 -2.39 16.26 27.97
C GLU A 378 -2.50 15.35 29.21
N ALA A 379 -3.64 15.43 29.90
CA ALA A 379 -3.96 14.58 31.05
C ALA A 379 -4.58 13.23 30.64
N ASP A 380 -5.01 13.14 29.38
CA ASP A 380 -5.41 11.92 28.71
C ASP A 380 -4.33 11.62 27.65
N ILE A 381 -4.15 10.35 27.29
CA ILE A 381 -3.17 9.88 26.31
C ILE A 381 -3.82 8.76 25.49
N GLU A 382 -3.66 8.81 24.18
CA GLU A 382 -4.15 7.82 23.23
C GLU A 382 -3.02 6.87 22.83
N LEU A 383 -3.28 5.57 22.93
CA LEU A 383 -2.27 4.53 22.75
C LEU A 383 -2.90 3.29 22.09
N LYS A 384 -2.38 2.93 20.91
CA LYS A 384 -2.74 1.72 20.19
C LYS A 384 -1.58 0.74 20.18
N GLY A 385 -1.76 -0.45 20.76
CA GLY A 385 -0.68 -1.45 20.82
C GLY A 385 -0.94 -2.64 21.72
N LEU A 386 0.10 -3.47 21.93
CA LEU A 386 0.04 -4.67 22.76
C LEU A 386 0.18 -4.33 24.26
N VAL A 387 -0.79 -4.75 25.06
CA VAL A 387 -0.69 -4.67 26.52
C VAL A 387 0.14 -5.85 27.05
N ASN A 388 1.21 -5.54 27.78
CA ASN A 388 2.14 -6.49 28.36
C ASN A 388 2.04 -6.54 29.89
N ASP A 389 2.48 -7.63 30.50
CA ASP A 389 2.70 -7.73 31.96
C ASP A 389 4.03 -8.46 32.21
N ASP A 390 4.96 -7.77 32.85
CA ASP A 390 6.30 -8.28 33.18
C ASP A 390 6.39 -8.84 34.61
N GLY A 391 5.25 -9.02 35.28
CA GLY A 391 5.17 -9.44 36.67
C GLY A 391 5.32 -8.29 37.67
N GLN A 392 5.56 -7.06 37.20
CA GLN A 392 5.52 -5.83 38.01
C GLN A 392 4.26 -5.00 37.74
N GLY A 393 3.38 -5.44 36.85
CA GLY A 393 2.13 -4.79 36.50
C GLY A 393 1.96 -4.62 35.00
N ALA A 394 0.71 -4.45 34.58
CA ALA A 394 0.35 -4.23 33.20
C ALA A 394 0.95 -2.92 32.66
N SER A 395 1.35 -2.93 31.39
CA SER A 395 1.90 -1.77 30.70
C SER A 395 1.55 -1.76 29.22
N LEU A 396 1.49 -0.56 28.66
CA LEU A 396 1.34 -0.30 27.23
C LEU A 396 2.41 0.72 26.83
N TRP A 397 3.19 0.45 25.78
CA TRP A 397 4.29 1.31 25.32
C TRP A 397 5.31 1.71 26.41
N GLY A 398 5.54 0.82 27.38
CA GLY A 398 6.46 1.06 28.50
C GLY A 398 5.84 1.85 29.67
N TYR A 399 4.68 2.48 29.49
CA TYR A 399 3.96 3.14 30.57
C TYR A 399 3.27 2.10 31.46
N LYS A 400 3.45 2.21 32.78
CA LYS A 400 2.90 1.26 33.75
C LYS A 400 1.50 1.68 34.20
N ALA A 401 0.59 0.74 34.39
CA ALA A 401 -0.70 1.01 35.01
C ALA A 401 -0.54 1.25 36.52
N SER A 402 -1.21 2.29 37.02
CA SER A 402 -1.36 2.58 38.45
C SER A 402 -2.64 2.01 39.05
N ASP A 403 -3.54 1.50 38.21
CA ASP A 403 -4.76 0.79 38.59
C ASP A 403 -4.93 -0.51 37.77
N ASP A 404 -6.11 -1.12 37.87
CA ASP A 404 -6.41 -2.39 37.22
C ASP A 404 -7.01 -2.25 35.80
N SER A 405 -7.09 -1.02 35.26
CA SER A 405 -7.77 -0.75 33.99
C SER A 405 -7.15 -1.47 32.78
N LEU A 406 -5.83 -1.68 32.77
CA LEU A 406 -5.16 -2.45 31.71
C LEU A 406 -5.26 -3.98 31.88
N LYS A 407 -5.56 -4.50 33.07
CA LYS A 407 -5.54 -5.95 33.34
C LYS A 407 -6.43 -6.79 32.40
N PRO A 408 -7.64 -6.37 32.02
CA PRO A 408 -8.50 -7.12 31.09
C PRO A 408 -7.93 -7.26 29.67
N HIS A 409 -6.91 -6.46 29.35
CA HIS A 409 -6.35 -6.31 28.01
C HIS A 409 -4.98 -6.98 27.86
N ILE A 410 -4.38 -7.53 28.92
CA ILE A 410 -3.07 -8.21 28.87
C ILE A 410 -3.05 -9.27 27.76
N GLY A 411 -2.01 -9.21 26.92
CA GLY A 411 -1.81 -10.11 25.78
C GLY A 411 -2.68 -9.78 24.56
N LYS A 412 -3.42 -8.67 24.58
CA LYS A 412 -4.23 -8.19 23.46
C LYS A 412 -3.65 -6.90 22.90
N ARG A 413 -3.79 -6.73 21.59
CA ARG A 413 -3.69 -5.41 20.95
C ARG A 413 -5.00 -4.68 21.15
N VAL A 414 -4.90 -3.42 21.51
CA VAL A 414 -6.02 -2.56 21.88
C VAL A 414 -5.75 -1.15 21.40
N ASP A 415 -6.84 -0.42 21.22
CA ASP A 415 -6.84 1.03 21.11
C ASP A 415 -7.41 1.59 22.41
N LEU A 416 -6.67 2.45 23.10
CA LEU A 416 -7.04 2.91 24.43
C LEU A 416 -6.76 4.39 24.62
N GLU A 417 -7.77 5.09 25.14
CA GLU A 417 -7.60 6.36 25.82
C GLU A 417 -7.39 6.09 27.33
N CYS A 418 -6.33 6.66 27.90
CA CYS A 418 -5.95 6.49 29.31
C CYS A 418 -5.73 7.83 30.01
N ARG A 419 -6.03 7.91 31.31
CA ARG A 419 -5.55 9.02 32.15
C ARG A 419 -4.05 8.90 32.35
N PHE A 420 -3.31 9.95 31.99
CA PHE A 420 -1.86 10.02 32.08
C PHE A 420 -1.40 10.90 33.24
N SER A 421 -0.51 10.36 34.09
CA SER A 421 0.08 11.12 35.19
C SER A 421 1.59 10.87 35.28
N GLY A 422 2.35 11.75 34.63
CA GLY A 422 3.82 11.70 34.58
C GLY A 422 4.34 10.56 33.72
N GLU A 423 4.25 9.33 34.22
CA GLU A 423 4.72 8.09 33.56
C GLU A 423 3.75 6.91 33.78
N LEU A 424 2.61 7.15 34.43
CA LEU A 424 1.65 6.11 34.81
C LEU A 424 0.33 6.29 34.07
N LEU A 425 -0.25 5.15 33.67
CA LEU A 425 -1.59 5.05 33.09
C LEU A 425 -2.62 4.71 34.17
N SER A 426 -3.85 5.18 34.00
CA SER A 426 -5.01 4.78 34.80
C SER A 426 -6.29 4.99 34.01
N GLN A 427 -7.41 4.42 34.48
CA GLN A 427 -8.73 4.61 33.87
C GLN A 427 -8.78 4.35 32.36
N CYS A 428 -7.93 3.45 31.86
CA CYS A 428 -7.88 3.11 30.45
C CYS A 428 -9.19 2.50 29.97
N ARG A 429 -9.68 2.98 28.83
CA ARG A 429 -10.91 2.53 28.17
C ARG A 429 -10.65 2.32 26.69
N LEU A 430 -11.39 1.39 26.08
CA LEU A 430 -11.38 1.25 24.62
C LEU A 430 -11.82 2.57 24.01
N ASP A 431 -11.05 3.04 23.05
CA ASP A 431 -11.50 4.08 22.15
C ASP A 431 -12.45 3.45 21.13
N ASP A 432 -13.63 4.06 20.95
CA ASP A 432 -14.80 3.46 20.26
C ASP A 432 -14.92 3.94 18.80
#